data_AF-F1LFE4-F1
#
_entry.id   AF-F1LFE4-F1
#
_cell.length_a   1.000
_cell.length_b   1.000
_cell.length_c   1.000
_cell.angle_alpha   90.00
_cell.angle_beta   90.00
_cell.angle_gamma   90.00
#
_symmetry.space_group_name_H-M   'P 1'
#
loop_
_entity.id
_entity.type
_entity.pdbx_description
1 polymer ?
#
loop_
_entity_poly.entity_id
_entity_poly.type
_entity_poly.pdbx_seq_one_letter_code
_entity_poly.pdbx_strand_id
1 'polypeptide(L)'
;MDGWAAKTVRDSDLRPPLISDRGKKRRLLNTIGVSRGFGDHHLLTADDKIPIKPFLSPVPEVRVVDLHKLDSLSDKDVLILASDGLWDVLNNEDVALIVKAALNNNETAESLKYTMAAHELAIAARGNPTESYRWQMSSGGCASSDDITVFVISLKYALAAPTPDDDDDVELLQ
;
A
#
# COMPACT_ATOMS: atom_id res chain seq x y z
N MET A 1 -28.57 3.87 -10.95
CA MET A 1 -27.15 3.48 -10.77
C MET A 1 -26.37 4.76 -10.61
N ASP A 2 -25.86 5.04 -9.41
CA ASP A 2 -24.96 6.17 -9.22
C ASP A 2 -23.63 5.79 -9.87
N GLY A 3 -23.44 6.28 -11.09
CA GLY A 3 -22.40 5.83 -12.00
C GLY A 3 -20.99 6.28 -11.62
N TRP A 4 -20.01 5.64 -12.27
CA TRP A 4 -18.61 6.05 -12.31
C TRP A 4 -18.50 7.35 -13.10
N ALA A 5 -18.31 8.48 -12.42
CA ALA A 5 -18.10 9.77 -13.06
C ALA A 5 -16.67 10.26 -12.78
N ALA A 6 -15.88 10.41 -13.84
CA ALA A 6 -14.63 11.15 -13.80
C ALA A 6 -14.85 12.51 -14.48
N LYS A 7 -14.28 13.58 -13.91
CA LYS A 7 -14.33 14.93 -14.51
C LYS A 7 -12.92 15.48 -14.63
N THR A 8 -12.59 15.99 -15.80
CA THR A 8 -11.43 16.86 -15.97
C THR A 8 -11.73 18.21 -15.32
N VAL A 9 -10.97 18.55 -14.28
CA VAL A 9 -11.09 19.82 -13.56
C VAL A 9 -10.86 20.99 -14.51
N ARG A 10 -11.73 22.01 -14.45
CA ARG A 10 -11.60 23.29 -15.17
C ARG A 10 -11.35 24.43 -14.19
N ASP A 11 -10.85 25.56 -14.67
CA ASP A 11 -10.60 26.75 -13.83
C ASP A 11 -11.83 27.20 -13.03
N SER A 12 -13.03 27.05 -13.61
CA SER A 12 -14.29 27.37 -12.95
C SER A 12 -14.60 26.51 -11.72
N ASP A 13 -13.96 25.35 -11.60
CA ASP A 13 -14.13 24.39 -10.50
C ASP A 13 -13.20 24.67 -9.31
N LEU A 14 -12.22 25.58 -9.46
CA LEU A 14 -11.20 25.89 -8.45
C LEU A 14 -11.68 26.87 -7.36
N ARG A 15 -13.00 27.04 -7.17
CA ARG A 15 -13.55 28.11 -6.33
C ARG A 15 -13.43 27.85 -4.81
N PRO A 16 -13.13 26.62 -4.36
CA PRO A 16 -12.30 26.35 -3.20
C PRO A 16 -10.97 25.67 -3.60
N PRO A 17 -9.87 25.82 -2.83
CA PRO A 17 -8.64 25.07 -3.08
C PRO A 17 -8.94 23.57 -3.01
N LEU A 18 -8.74 22.87 -4.13
CA LEU A 18 -9.08 21.44 -4.24
C LEU A 18 -8.33 20.58 -3.23
N ILE A 19 -7.07 20.92 -2.97
CA ILE A 19 -6.28 20.29 -1.90
C ILE A 19 -6.05 21.34 -0.83
N SER A 20 -6.61 21.08 0.36
CA SER A 20 -6.37 21.88 1.54
C SER A 20 -5.27 21.24 2.39
N ASP A 21 -4.36 22.06 2.90
CA ASP A 21 -3.36 21.65 3.87
C ASP A 21 -3.75 22.16 5.28
N ARG A 22 -3.84 21.25 6.24
CA ARG A 22 -3.95 21.57 7.67
C ARG A 22 -2.91 20.76 8.44
N GLY A 23 -1.75 21.37 8.69
CA GLY A 23 -0.66 20.78 9.47
C GLY A 23 0.04 19.67 8.70
N LYS A 24 -0.09 18.41 9.15
CA LYS A 24 0.43 17.23 8.44
C LYS A 24 -0.61 16.56 7.53
N LYS A 25 -1.85 17.04 7.53
CA LYS A 25 -2.97 16.39 6.81
C LYS A 25 -3.31 17.19 5.56
N ARG A 26 -3.26 16.52 4.41
CA ARG A 26 -3.73 17.05 3.13
C ARG A 26 -5.05 16.36 2.78
N ARG A 27 -6.05 17.13 2.36
CA ARG A 27 -7.38 16.61 2.08
C ARG A 27 -7.95 17.19 0.80
N LEU A 28 -8.59 16.34 0.01
CA LEU A 28 -9.43 16.74 -1.11
C LEU A 28 -10.68 17.45 -0.57
N LEU A 29 -10.89 18.68 -1.00
CA LEU A 29 -11.98 19.57 -0.58
C LEU A 29 -12.13 19.63 0.95
N ASN A 30 -11.01 19.63 1.69
CA ASN A 30 -10.96 19.60 3.15
C ASN A 30 -11.74 18.44 3.80
N THR A 31 -12.02 17.37 3.05
CA THR A 31 -12.94 16.30 3.47
C THR A 31 -12.21 14.96 3.57
N ILE A 32 -11.65 14.44 2.48
CA ILE A 32 -11.07 13.08 2.41
C ILE A 32 -9.55 13.12 2.18
N GLY A 33 -8.81 12.17 2.74
CA GLY A 33 -7.33 12.12 2.68
C GLY A 33 -6.73 11.66 1.35
N VAL A 34 -7.55 11.28 0.37
CA VAL A 34 -7.10 10.78 -0.93
C VAL A 34 -7.71 11.58 -2.08
N SER A 35 -7.00 11.64 -3.20
CA SER A 35 -7.47 12.27 -4.44
C SER A 35 -8.03 11.27 -5.45
N ARG A 36 -7.82 9.97 -5.21
CA ARG A 36 -8.34 8.87 -6.02
C ARG A 36 -8.90 7.79 -5.12
N GLY A 37 -10.00 7.17 -5.55
CA GLY A 37 -10.69 6.16 -4.76
C GLY A 37 -12.00 5.72 -5.42
N PHE A 38 -12.39 4.49 -5.10
CA PHE A 38 -13.72 3.96 -5.40
C PHE A 38 -14.71 4.35 -4.29
N GLY A 39 -16.01 4.30 -4.57
CA GLY A 39 -17.03 4.65 -3.57
C GLY A 39 -17.21 6.15 -3.37
N ASP A 40 -17.64 6.56 -2.16
CA ASP A 40 -17.88 7.96 -1.76
C ASP A 40 -18.86 8.74 -2.66
N HIS A 41 -19.83 8.06 -3.25
CA HIS A 41 -20.80 8.67 -4.18
C HIS A 41 -21.69 9.74 -3.53
N HIS A 42 -22.00 9.58 -2.24
CA HIS A 42 -22.85 10.49 -1.48
C HIS A 42 -22.06 11.35 -0.49
N LEU A 43 -20.72 11.31 -0.55
CA LEU A 43 -19.88 12.11 0.34
C LEU A 43 -19.91 13.58 -0.08
N LEU A 44 -20.27 14.45 0.86
CA LEU A 44 -20.36 15.89 0.67
C LEU A 44 -19.37 16.62 1.59
N THR A 45 -18.89 17.79 1.19
CA THR A 45 -18.12 18.68 2.06
C THR A 45 -18.96 19.13 3.25
N ALA A 46 -18.31 19.38 4.39
CA ALA A 46 -19.00 19.77 5.62
C ALA A 46 -19.71 21.12 5.49
N ASP A 47 -19.00 22.11 4.93
CA ASP A 47 -19.41 23.52 4.90
C ASP A 47 -20.44 23.78 3.78
N ASP A 48 -20.03 23.61 2.52
CA ASP A 48 -20.82 24.01 1.34
C ASP A 48 -21.68 22.89 0.73
N LYS A 49 -21.68 21.69 1.33
CA LYS A 49 -22.37 20.49 0.82
C LYS A 49 -22.02 20.14 -0.63
N ILE A 50 -20.79 20.43 -1.04
CA ILE A 50 -20.28 20.14 -2.38
C ILE A 50 -20.02 18.64 -2.46
N PRO A 51 -20.50 17.92 -3.49
CA PRO A 51 -20.17 16.51 -3.65
C PRO A 51 -18.69 16.31 -3.95
N ILE A 52 -18.09 15.32 -3.30
CA ILE A 52 -16.67 14.97 -3.52
C ILE A 52 -16.45 14.40 -4.93
N LYS A 53 -17.43 13.66 -5.46
CA LYS A 53 -17.44 13.35 -6.89
C LYS A 53 -17.93 14.56 -7.68
N PRO A 54 -17.27 14.90 -8.79
CA PRO A 54 -16.34 14.05 -9.55
C PRO A 54 -14.84 14.31 -9.28
N PHE A 55 -14.49 15.01 -8.19
CA PHE A 55 -13.12 15.37 -7.84
C PHE A 55 -12.30 14.19 -7.28
N LEU A 56 -12.96 13.22 -6.63
CA LEU A 56 -12.37 11.93 -6.27
C LEU A 56 -12.42 10.97 -7.46
N SER A 57 -11.28 10.83 -8.15
CA SER A 57 -11.17 10.05 -9.37
C SER A 57 -11.11 8.54 -9.10
N PRO A 58 -11.90 7.70 -9.79
CA PRO A 58 -11.73 6.25 -9.74
C PRO A 58 -10.62 5.75 -10.70
N VAL A 59 -9.97 6.63 -11.45
CA VAL A 59 -9.02 6.25 -12.51
C VAL A 59 -7.63 5.99 -11.93
N PRO A 60 -7.08 4.76 -12.03
CA PRO A 60 -5.76 4.45 -11.49
C PRO A 60 -4.64 5.09 -12.33
N GLU A 61 -3.44 5.16 -11.75
CA GLU A 61 -2.21 5.33 -12.50
C GLU A 61 -1.69 3.96 -12.90
N VAL A 62 -1.35 3.76 -14.18
CA VAL A 62 -0.86 2.48 -14.69
C VAL A 62 0.60 2.63 -15.07
N ARG A 63 1.45 1.78 -14.49
CA ARG A 63 2.86 1.64 -14.85
C ARG A 63 3.11 0.20 -15.28
N VAL A 64 3.85 0.02 -16.37
CA VAL A 64 4.22 -1.29 -16.90
C VAL A 64 5.72 -1.47 -16.73
N VAL A 65 6.11 -2.53 -16.05
CA VAL A 65 7.52 -2.92 -15.87
C VAL A 65 7.74 -4.23 -16.63
N ASP A 66 8.69 -4.19 -17.56
CA ASP A 66 9.07 -5.36 -18.35
C ASP A 66 10.10 -6.20 -17.60
N LEU A 67 9.64 -7.31 -17.02
CA LEU A 67 10.49 -8.21 -16.22
C LEU A 67 11.53 -8.95 -17.06
N HIS A 68 11.35 -9.07 -18.38
CA HIS A 68 12.34 -9.71 -19.27
C HIS A 68 13.63 -8.89 -19.41
N LYS A 69 13.61 -7.61 -19.03
CA LYS A 69 14.79 -6.75 -19.01
C LYS A 69 15.65 -6.90 -17.75
N LEU A 70 15.20 -7.69 -16.79
CA LEU A 70 15.96 -8.00 -15.59
C LEU A 70 16.79 -9.25 -15.88
N ASP A 71 18.13 -9.15 -15.77
CA ASP A 71 19.07 -10.18 -16.21
C ASP A 71 18.78 -11.57 -15.62
N SER A 72 18.37 -11.60 -14.35
CA SER A 72 17.94 -12.81 -13.65
C SER A 72 17.03 -12.46 -12.47
N LEU A 73 15.94 -13.21 -12.30
CA LEU A 73 15.11 -13.16 -11.09
C LEU A 73 15.45 -14.33 -10.16
N SER A 74 15.56 -14.03 -8.89
CA SER A 74 15.79 -14.96 -7.79
C SER A 74 14.59 -14.97 -6.84
N ASP A 75 14.63 -15.86 -5.84
CA ASP A 75 13.67 -15.87 -4.74
C ASP A 75 13.75 -14.66 -3.81
N LYS A 76 14.72 -13.76 -4.04
CA LYS A 76 14.90 -12.49 -3.33
C LYS A 76 14.32 -11.30 -4.08
N ASP A 77 13.95 -11.48 -5.34
CA ASP A 77 13.30 -10.46 -6.15
C ASP A 77 11.79 -10.53 -5.91
N VAL A 78 11.28 -9.54 -5.18
CA VAL A 78 9.89 -9.51 -4.71
C VAL A 78 9.23 -8.17 -4.99
N LEU A 79 7.92 -8.21 -5.25
CA LEU A 79 7.04 -7.05 -5.23
C LEU A 79 6.42 -6.90 -3.85
N ILE A 80 6.49 -5.70 -3.29
CA ILE A 80 5.88 -5.37 -2.00
C ILE A 80 4.69 -4.46 -2.26
N LEU A 81 3.51 -4.86 -1.78
CA LEU A 81 2.30 -4.05 -1.79
C LEU A 81 1.84 -3.86 -0.35
N ALA A 82 1.53 -2.64 0.06
CA ALA A 82 1.07 -2.40 1.42
C ALA A 82 0.17 -1.15 1.51
N SER A 83 -0.66 -1.10 2.56
CA SER A 83 -1.42 0.11 2.93
C SER A 83 -0.48 1.23 3.43
N ASP A 84 -1.00 2.45 3.47
CA ASP A 84 -0.32 3.62 4.03
C ASP A 84 0.08 3.44 5.50
N GLY A 85 -0.63 2.60 6.26
CA GLY A 85 -0.21 2.17 7.59
C GLY A 85 1.24 1.67 7.68
N LEU A 86 1.80 1.05 6.63
CA LEU A 86 3.23 0.71 6.55
C LEU A 86 4.07 1.94 6.16
N TRP A 87 3.68 2.60 5.07
CA TRP A 87 4.48 3.64 4.40
C TRP A 87 4.51 4.98 5.13
N ASP A 88 3.59 5.22 6.06
CA ASP A 88 3.58 6.40 6.93
C ASP A 88 4.76 6.40 7.92
N VAL A 89 5.35 5.23 8.19
CA VAL A 89 6.38 5.06 9.22
C VAL A 89 7.66 4.40 8.72
N LEU A 90 7.65 3.66 7.61
CA LEU A 90 8.83 3.08 6.98
C LEU A 90 9.04 3.63 5.56
N ASN A 91 10.29 3.90 5.20
CA ASN A 91 10.68 4.24 3.83
C ASN A 91 11.05 2.99 3.00
N ASN A 92 11.30 3.18 1.72
CA ASN A 92 11.62 2.09 0.79
C ASN A 92 12.88 1.32 1.21
N GLU A 93 13.89 2.03 1.70
CA GLU A 93 15.17 1.45 2.13
C GLU A 93 15.01 0.58 3.39
N ASP A 94 14.24 1.05 4.39
CA ASP A 94 13.93 0.31 5.61
C ASP A 94 13.19 -1.00 5.28
N VAL A 95 12.16 -0.89 4.43
CA VAL A 95 11.38 -2.05 3.96
C VAL A 95 12.27 -3.05 3.22
N ALA A 96 13.15 -2.57 2.32
CA ALA A 96 14.07 -3.43 1.58
C ALA A 96 15.06 -4.15 2.51
N LEU A 97 15.56 -3.48 3.55
CA LEU A 97 16.46 -4.09 4.53
C LEU A 97 15.78 -5.18 5.35
N ILE A 98 14.56 -4.93 5.83
CA ILE A 98 13.78 -5.91 6.61
C ILE A 98 13.48 -7.14 5.77
N VAL A 99 12.98 -6.95 4.54
CA VAL A 99 12.67 -8.06 3.63
C VAL A 99 13.93 -8.84 3.26
N LYS A 100 15.03 -8.15 2.96
CA LYS A 100 16.30 -8.82 2.66
C LYS A 100 16.81 -9.64 3.86
N ALA A 101 16.67 -9.13 5.09
CA ALA A 101 17.04 -9.89 6.28
C ALA A 101 16.16 -11.14 6.44
N ALA A 102 14.84 -10.99 6.29
CA ALA A 102 13.88 -12.10 6.39
C ALA A 102 14.14 -13.18 5.32
N LEU A 103 14.35 -12.80 4.07
CA LEU A 103 14.57 -13.74 2.96
C LEU A 103 15.96 -14.42 2.99
N ASN A 104 16.92 -13.88 3.75
CA ASN A 104 18.22 -14.53 3.98
C ASN A 104 18.21 -15.46 5.20
N ASN A 105 17.10 -15.56 5.93
CA ASN A 105 17.00 -16.43 7.09
C ASN A 105 16.74 -17.88 6.67
N ASN A 106 17.82 -18.68 6.60
CA ASN A 106 17.78 -20.09 6.21
C ASN A 106 17.06 -21.01 7.20
N GLU A 107 16.69 -20.53 8.39
CA GLU A 107 15.92 -21.29 9.37
C GLU A 107 14.41 -21.31 9.03
N THR A 108 13.96 -20.41 8.16
CA THR A 108 12.57 -20.32 7.74
C THR A 108 12.28 -21.36 6.66
N ALA A 109 11.18 -22.11 6.81
CA ALA A 109 10.72 -23.03 5.78
C ALA A 109 10.45 -22.28 4.46
N GLU A 110 10.87 -22.87 3.33
CA GLU A 110 10.75 -22.28 1.98
C GLU A 110 9.34 -21.76 1.69
N SER A 111 8.31 -22.51 2.10
CA SER A 111 6.90 -22.18 1.89
C SER A 111 6.40 -20.98 2.71
N LEU A 112 7.07 -20.63 3.81
CA LEU A 112 6.66 -19.56 4.73
C LEU A 112 7.49 -18.29 4.58
N LYS A 113 8.56 -18.30 3.76
CA LYS A 113 9.53 -17.21 3.70
C LYS A 113 8.90 -15.84 3.41
N TYR A 114 7.95 -15.78 2.47
CA TYR A 114 7.33 -14.52 2.06
C TYR A 114 6.29 -14.05 3.07
N THR A 115 5.54 -15.00 3.66
CA THR A 115 4.61 -14.72 4.77
C THR A 115 5.37 -14.17 5.98
N MET A 116 6.52 -14.76 6.31
CA MET A 116 7.37 -14.25 7.39
C MET A 116 7.94 -12.87 7.06
N ALA A 117 8.40 -12.63 5.83
CA ALA A 117 8.84 -11.29 5.41
C ALA A 117 7.72 -10.24 5.52
N ALA A 118 6.49 -10.56 5.10
CA ALA A 118 5.33 -9.68 5.25
C ALA A 118 4.99 -9.42 6.73
N HIS A 119 5.08 -10.47 7.56
CA HIS A 119 4.85 -10.38 9.00
C HIS A 119 5.89 -9.50 9.70
N GLU A 120 7.17 -9.63 9.37
CA GLU A 120 8.24 -8.77 9.90
C GLU A 120 8.02 -7.30 9.54
N LEU A 121 7.58 -6.99 8.32
CA LEU A 121 7.21 -5.63 7.92
C LEU A 121 6.05 -5.08 8.75
N ALA A 122 5.00 -5.89 8.94
CA ALA A 122 3.84 -5.47 9.75
C ALA A 122 4.22 -5.24 11.22
N ILE A 123 5.08 -6.09 11.80
CA ILE A 123 5.61 -5.91 13.15
C ILE A 123 6.43 -4.63 13.25
N ALA A 124 7.31 -4.38 12.27
CA ALA A 124 8.17 -3.20 12.27
C ALA A 124 7.35 -1.90 12.27
N ALA A 125 6.31 -1.80 11.43
CA ALA A 125 5.43 -0.64 11.40
C ALA A 125 4.53 -0.52 12.63
N ARG A 126 4.02 -1.64 13.17
CA ARG A 126 3.22 -1.66 14.40
C ARG A 126 4.02 -1.18 15.61
N GLY A 127 5.33 -1.48 15.63
CA GLY A 127 6.20 -1.17 16.75
C GLY A 127 5.82 -1.90 18.04
N ASN A 128 6.33 -1.37 19.16
CA ASN A 128 6.14 -1.92 20.50
C ASN A 128 5.49 -0.91 21.44
N PRO A 129 4.67 -1.37 22.41
CA PRO A 129 4.09 -0.50 23.42
C PRO A 129 5.19 0.01 24.37
N THR A 130 5.10 1.29 24.72
CA THR A 130 5.94 1.93 25.75
C THR A 130 5.16 2.11 27.05
N GLU A 131 5.86 2.37 28.16
CA GLU A 131 5.24 2.70 29.46
C GLU A 131 4.29 3.90 29.38
N SER A 132 4.48 4.78 28.39
CA SER A 132 3.63 5.95 28.14
C SER A 132 2.36 5.66 27.35
N TYR A 133 1.98 4.38 27.16
CA TYR A 133 0.85 3.93 26.32
C TYR A 133 0.95 4.36 24.84
N ARG A 134 2.15 4.75 24.39
CA ARG A 134 2.44 5.06 22.99
C ARG A 134 3.15 3.89 22.34
N TRP A 135 2.88 3.68 21.06
CA TRP A 135 3.58 2.70 20.25
C TRP A 135 4.79 3.35 19.58
N GLN A 136 5.94 2.70 19.68
CA GLN A 136 7.21 3.22 19.17
C GLN A 136 7.91 2.16 18.32
N MET A 137 8.48 2.59 17.20
CA MET A 137 9.33 1.72 16.39
C MET A 137 10.68 1.49 17.08
N SER A 138 11.31 0.35 16.78
CA SER A 138 12.64 0.00 17.33
C SER A 138 13.74 0.96 16.87
N SER A 139 13.59 1.59 15.70
CA SER A 139 14.47 2.65 15.18
C SER A 139 14.25 4.01 15.84
N GLY A 140 13.25 4.13 16.73
CA GLY A 140 12.76 5.41 17.26
C GLY A 140 11.64 6.02 16.42
N GLY A 141 10.96 7.03 16.95
CA GLY A 141 9.80 7.64 16.28
C GLY A 141 8.47 6.92 16.55
N CYS A 142 7.37 7.54 16.12
CA CYS A 142 6.03 7.00 16.35
C CYS A 142 5.79 5.78 15.45
N ALA A 143 5.22 4.72 16.01
CA ALA A 143 4.72 3.60 15.22
C ALA A 143 3.41 3.98 14.50
N SER A 144 2.98 3.09 13.59
CA SER A 144 1.75 3.28 12.83
C SER A 144 0.53 3.36 13.74
N SER A 145 -0.41 4.22 13.38
CA SER A 145 -1.70 4.36 14.06
C SER A 145 -2.89 3.93 13.17
N ASP A 146 -2.61 3.25 12.06
CA ASP A 146 -3.60 2.83 11.06
C ASP A 146 -3.55 1.31 10.85
N ASP A 147 -4.53 0.78 10.11
CA ASP A 147 -4.54 -0.62 9.71
C ASP A 147 -3.37 -0.93 8.76
N ILE A 148 -2.62 -1.98 9.11
CA ILE A 148 -1.45 -2.41 8.33
C ILE A 148 -1.80 -3.68 7.57
N THR A 149 -1.72 -3.62 6.25
CA THR A 149 -1.78 -4.79 5.37
C THR A 149 -0.55 -4.79 4.48
N VAL A 150 0.10 -5.95 4.34
CA VAL A 150 1.33 -6.12 3.55
C VAL A 150 1.26 -7.43 2.76
N PHE A 151 1.63 -7.36 1.48
CA PHE A 151 1.89 -8.50 0.61
C PHE A 151 3.34 -8.48 0.16
N VAL A 152 4.00 -9.64 0.25
CA VAL A 152 5.32 -9.88 -0.33
C VAL A 152 5.17 -10.96 -1.39
N ILE A 153 5.33 -10.59 -2.65
CA ILE A 153 5.02 -11.44 -3.81
C ILE A 153 6.33 -11.76 -4.54
N SER A 154 6.66 -13.04 -4.66
CA SER A 154 7.84 -13.48 -5.41
C SER A 154 7.70 -13.22 -6.90
N LEU A 155 8.73 -12.63 -7.51
CA LEU A 155 8.77 -12.43 -8.96
C LEU A 155 9.43 -13.59 -9.70
N LYS A 156 10.08 -14.54 -9.01
CA LYS A 156 10.79 -15.67 -9.65
C LYS A 156 9.90 -16.52 -10.55
N TYR A 157 8.61 -16.61 -10.23
CA TYR A 157 7.61 -17.36 -11.00
C TYR A 157 7.00 -16.55 -12.14
N ALA A 158 7.23 -15.23 -12.20
CA ALA A 158 6.63 -14.37 -13.23
C ALA A 158 7.23 -14.60 -14.63
N LEU A 159 8.41 -15.21 -14.71
CA LEU A 159 9.10 -15.56 -15.96
C LEU A 159 9.10 -17.07 -16.24
N ALA A 160 8.61 -17.89 -15.31
CA ALA A 160 8.54 -19.33 -15.49
C ALA A 160 7.38 -19.69 -16.42
N ALA A 161 7.58 -20.67 -17.31
CA ALA A 161 6.46 -21.30 -18.00
C ALA A 161 5.62 -22.06 -16.97
N PRO A 162 4.27 -22.02 -17.02
CA PRO A 162 3.44 -22.81 -16.13
C PRO A 162 3.83 -24.29 -16.25
N THR A 163 4.18 -24.90 -15.12
CA THR A 163 4.49 -26.33 -15.05
C THR A 163 3.24 -27.11 -14.62
N PRO A 164 3.07 -28.38 -15.04
CA PRO A 164 1.89 -29.17 -14.69
C PRO A 164 1.69 -29.40 -13.18
N ASP A 165 2.73 -29.22 -12.38
CA ASP A 165 2.71 -29.40 -10.92
C ASP A 165 2.34 -28.09 -10.16
N ASP A 166 2.16 -26.96 -10.86
CA ASP A 166 1.72 -25.69 -10.23
C ASP A 166 0.22 -25.72 -9.83
N ASP A 167 -0.50 -26.79 -10.14
CA ASP A 167 -1.89 -27.05 -9.70
C ASP A 167 -1.96 -27.52 -8.22
N ASP A 168 -0.85 -27.90 -7.59
CA ASP A 168 -0.83 -28.31 -6.17
C ASP A 168 -0.88 -27.12 -5.19
N ASP A 169 -0.59 -25.89 -5.64
CA ASP A 169 -0.75 -24.66 -4.83
C ASP A 169 -2.24 -24.25 -4.66
N VAL A 170 -3.18 -24.99 -5.28
CA VAL A 170 -4.62 -24.81 -5.09
C VAL A 170 -5.08 -25.25 -3.69
N GLU A 171 -4.25 -25.96 -2.91
CA GLU A 171 -4.56 -26.29 -1.51
C GLU A 171 -4.50 -25.08 -0.55
N LEU A 172 -3.92 -23.94 -0.95
CA LEU A 172 -3.90 -22.71 -0.13
C LEU A 172 -5.18 -21.86 -0.22
N LEU A 173 -6.17 -22.30 -1.02
CA LEU A 173 -7.45 -21.61 -1.23
C LEU A 173 -8.69 -22.37 -0.71
N GLN A 174 -8.53 -23.39 0.15
CA GLN A 174 -9.64 -24.02 0.88
C GLN A 174 -9.77 -23.52 2.32
#